data_AF-A0A1B7LK20-F1
#
_entry.id   AF-A0A1B7LK20-F1
#
_cell.length_a   1.000
_cell.length_b   1.000
_cell.length_c   1.000
_cell.angle_alpha   90.00
_cell.angle_beta   90.00
_cell.angle_gamma   90.00
#
_symmetry.space_group_name_H-M   'P 1'
#
loop_
_entity.id
_entity.type
_entity.pdbx_description
1 polymer ?
#
loop_
_entity_poly.entity_id
_entity_poly.type
_entity_poly.pdbx_seq_one_letter_code
_entity_poly.pdbx_strand_id
1 'polypeptide(L)'
;MKKFKYSLNKLLNMRLRLEKEASQKFTDISSKIKVIDDNIQTLNELYKKNAFATCSTKIEDIIKTNYNYYLENSIMLNKKEREKMSKEYEFRFEDYKNKKKDRMVLEKLRDKEYEEFLREQDKEEQDFLDELSLNMYYKEFEEGR
;
A
#
# COMPACT_ATOMS: atom_id res chain seq x y z
N MET A 1 11.70 20.48 -29.38
CA MET A 1 10.98 19.34 -28.76
C MET A 1 9.92 19.84 -27.79
N LYS A 2 8.64 19.59 -28.09
CA LYS A 2 7.54 19.85 -27.15
C LYS A 2 7.74 18.93 -25.93
N LYS A 3 7.48 19.41 -24.71
CA LYS A 3 7.52 18.56 -23.50
C LYS A 3 6.15 17.90 -23.31
N PHE A 4 6.13 16.59 -23.05
CA PHE A 4 4.90 15.87 -22.73
C PHE A 4 4.25 16.45 -21.46
N LYS A 5 2.94 16.73 -21.53
CA LYS A 5 2.18 17.26 -20.40
C LYS A 5 0.91 16.44 -20.22
N TYR A 6 0.93 15.55 -19.24
CA TYR A 6 -0.24 14.76 -18.89
C TYR A 6 -1.35 15.64 -18.33
N SER A 7 -2.53 15.59 -18.93
CA SER A 7 -3.68 16.42 -18.55
C SER A 7 -4.17 16.12 -17.12
N LEU A 8 -4.15 14.84 -16.73
CA LEU A 8 -4.65 14.36 -15.44
C LEU A 8 -3.54 14.25 -14.36
N ASN A 9 -2.39 14.90 -14.54
CA ASN A 9 -1.28 14.79 -13.58
C ASN A 9 -1.65 15.24 -12.16
N LYS A 10 -2.49 16.28 -12.04
CA LYS A 10 -3.00 16.74 -10.73
C LYS A 10 -3.85 15.66 -10.04
N LEU A 11 -4.70 14.98 -10.81
CA LEU A 11 -5.55 13.90 -10.31
C LEU A 11 -4.71 12.68 -9.89
N LEU A 12 -3.70 12.32 -10.69
CA LEU A 12 -2.76 11.25 -10.37
C LEU A 12 -2.02 11.54 -9.05
N ASN A 13 -1.52 12.77 -8.86
CA ASN A 13 -0.87 13.18 -7.62
C ASN A 13 -1.81 13.14 -6.40
N MET A 14 -3.08 13.52 -6.58
CA MET A 14 -4.09 13.39 -5.53
C MET A 14 -4.31 11.91 -5.16
N ARG A 15 -4.44 11.02 -6.15
CA ARG A 15 -4.63 9.58 -5.92
C ARG A 15 -3.43 8.94 -5.24
N LEU A 16 -2.21 9.34 -5.61
CA LEU A 16 -0.97 8.92 -4.92
C LEU A 16 -0.98 9.29 -3.43
N ARG A 17 -1.43 10.51 -3.09
CA ARG A 17 -1.56 10.94 -1.69
C ARG A 17 -2.60 10.10 -0.94
N LEU A 18 -3.77 9.87 -1.55
CA LEU A 18 -4.83 9.07 -0.94
C LEU A 18 -4.40 7.61 -0.72
N GLU A 19 -3.68 7.01 -1.67
CA GLU A 19 -3.09 5.68 -1.49
C GLU A 19 -2.10 5.66 -0.33
N LYS A 20 -1.21 6.67 -0.24
CA LYS A 20 -0.24 6.76 0.85
C LYS A 20 -0.91 6.89 2.21
N GLU A 21 -1.95 7.71 2.32
CA GLU A 21 -2.74 7.85 3.55
C GLU A 21 -3.45 6.53 3.93
N ALA A 22 -4.00 5.81 2.95
CA ALA A 22 -4.62 4.51 3.20
C ALA A 22 -3.59 3.45 3.62
N SER A 23 -2.41 3.46 2.99
CA SER A 23 -1.29 2.59 3.35
C SER A 23 -0.85 2.83 4.79
N GLN A 24 -0.75 4.09 5.23
CA GLN A 24 -0.39 4.44 6.60
C GLN A 24 -1.43 3.91 7.60
N LYS A 25 -2.73 4.15 7.36
CA LYS A 25 -3.80 3.62 8.22
C LYS A 25 -3.79 2.10 8.30
N PHE A 26 -3.51 1.43 7.18
CA PHE A 26 -3.38 -0.02 7.13
C PHE A 26 -2.18 -0.52 7.95
N THR A 27 -1.01 0.12 7.83
CA THR A 27 0.17 -0.24 8.62
C THR A 27 -0.02 0.01 10.11
N ASP A 28 -0.73 1.08 10.47
CA ASP A 28 -1.04 1.41 11.87
C ASP A 28 -1.91 0.32 12.50
N ILE A 29 -2.96 -0.14 11.81
CA ILE A 29 -3.82 -1.22 12.30
C ILE A 29 -3.05 -2.54 12.38
N SER A 30 -2.23 -2.87 11.37
CA SER A 30 -1.40 -4.07 11.40
C SER A 30 -0.44 -4.05 12.61
N SER A 31 0.14 -2.90 12.91
CA SER A 31 1.03 -2.74 14.07
C SER A 31 0.28 -2.90 15.39
N LYS A 32 -0.92 -2.34 15.50
CA LYS A 32 -1.79 -2.53 16.69
C LYS A 32 -2.16 -3.99 16.91
N ILE A 33 -2.50 -4.72 15.84
CA ILE A 33 -2.80 -6.16 15.93
C ILE A 33 -1.59 -6.93 16.44
N LYS A 34 -0.38 -6.64 15.95
CA LYS A 34 0.85 -7.27 16.44
C LYS A 34 1.05 -7.05 17.94
N VAL A 35 0.89 -5.81 18.41
CA VAL A 35 1.00 -5.51 19.85
C VAL A 35 -0.01 -6.30 20.68
N ILE A 36 -1.25 -6.43 20.19
CA ILE A 36 -2.28 -7.24 20.86
C ILE A 36 -1.89 -8.73 20.86
N ASP A 37 -1.35 -9.25 19.76
CA ASP A 37 -0.90 -10.64 19.66
C ASP A 37 0.27 -10.93 20.61
N ASP A 38 1.24 -10.02 20.70
CA ASP A 38 2.36 -10.11 21.64
C ASP A 38 1.88 -10.06 23.10
N ASN A 39 0.88 -9.23 23.40
CA ASN A 39 0.25 -9.18 24.73
C ASN A 39 -0.48 -10.48 25.06
N ILE A 40 -1.25 -11.04 24.12
CA ILE A 40 -1.92 -12.32 24.29
C ILE A 40 -0.90 -13.43 24.53
N GLN A 41 0.20 -13.45 23.79
CA GLN A 41 1.27 -14.42 23.98
C GLN A 41 1.88 -14.30 25.38
N THR A 42 2.22 -13.08 25.80
CA THR A 42 2.78 -12.80 27.13
C THR A 42 1.84 -13.28 28.25
N LEU A 43 0.54 -12.98 28.14
CA LEU A 43 -0.46 -13.42 29.11
C LEU A 43 -0.61 -14.95 29.15
N ASN A 44 -0.56 -15.61 27.99
CA ASN A 44 -0.58 -17.08 27.93
C ASN A 44 0.68 -17.70 28.57
N GLU A 45 1.84 -17.09 28.41
CA GLU A 45 3.07 -17.53 29.07
C GLU A 45 2.99 -17.35 30.59
N LEU A 46 2.46 -16.22 31.07
CA LEU A 46 2.21 -15.98 32.49
C LEU A 46 1.20 -16.96 33.08
N TYR A 47 0.15 -17.29 32.33
CA TYR A 47 -0.85 -18.29 32.71
C TYR A 47 -0.21 -19.68 32.84
N LYS A 48 0.56 -20.11 31.84
CA LYS A 48 1.29 -21.38 31.90
C LYS A 48 2.24 -21.43 33.11
N LYS A 49 3.03 -20.37 33.33
CA LYS A 49 3.95 -20.28 34.49
C LYS A 49 3.20 -20.42 35.82
N ASN A 50 2.05 -19.75 35.96
CA ASN A 50 1.25 -19.86 37.18
C ASN A 50 0.57 -21.21 37.33
N ALA A 51 0.14 -21.86 36.24
CA ALA A 51 -0.46 -23.19 36.29
C ALA A 51 0.49 -24.21 36.96
N PHE A 52 1.79 -24.16 36.63
CA PHE A 52 2.83 -25.04 37.18
C PHE A 52 3.38 -24.62 38.55
N ALA A 53 2.98 -23.45 39.09
CA ALA A 53 3.44 -23.02 40.41
C ALA A 53 2.84 -23.91 41.51
N THR A 54 3.67 -24.45 42.39
CA THR A 54 3.22 -25.20 43.57
C THR A 54 2.77 -24.24 44.67
N CYS A 55 1.69 -24.59 45.36
CA CYS A 55 1.19 -23.83 46.50
C CYS A 55 1.41 -24.64 47.78
N SER A 56 1.91 -23.95 48.81
CA SER A 56 2.23 -24.51 50.13
C SER A 56 1.09 -24.33 51.12
N THR A 57 0.24 -23.33 50.90
CA THR A 57 -0.89 -22.99 51.79
C THR A 57 -2.20 -22.82 51.03
N LYS A 58 -3.33 -23.05 51.71
CA LYS A 58 -4.68 -22.79 51.15
C LYS A 58 -4.88 -21.33 50.74
N ILE A 59 -4.19 -20.38 51.39
CA ILE A 59 -4.26 -18.96 51.04
C ILE A 59 -3.57 -18.72 49.70
N GLU A 60 -2.41 -19.33 49.47
CA GLU A 60 -1.71 -19.28 48.17
C GLU A 60 -2.56 -19.88 47.04
N ASP A 61 -3.27 -20.98 47.29
CA ASP A 61 -4.19 -21.59 46.32
C ASP A 61 -5.32 -20.62 45.90
N ILE A 62 -5.90 -19.90 46.86
CA ILE A 62 -6.96 -18.91 46.59
C ILE A 62 -6.39 -17.74 45.77
N ILE A 63 -5.22 -17.22 46.14
CA ILE A 63 -4.55 -16.13 45.42
C ILE A 63 -4.23 -16.56 43.99
N LYS A 64 -3.69 -17.77 43.80
CA LYS A 64 -3.40 -18.35 42.49
C LYS A 64 -4.66 -18.49 41.64
N THR A 65 -5.75 -18.97 42.22
CA THR A 65 -7.03 -19.13 41.51
C THR A 65 -7.58 -17.79 41.04
N ASN A 66 -7.55 -16.77 41.91
CA ASN A 66 -7.97 -15.41 41.55
C ASN A 66 -7.08 -14.80 40.47
N TYR A 67 -5.78 -15.02 40.54
CA TYR A 67 -4.84 -14.54 39.52
C TYR A 67 -5.03 -15.24 38.17
N ASN A 68 -5.29 -16.56 38.16
CA ASN A 68 -5.62 -17.30 36.95
C ASN A 68 -6.92 -16.78 36.31
N TYR A 69 -7.95 -16.51 37.13
CA TYR A 69 -9.20 -15.91 36.66
C TYR A 69 -8.98 -14.51 36.05
N TYR A 70 -8.13 -13.69 36.68
CA TYR A 70 -7.72 -12.40 36.12
C TYR A 70 -7.04 -12.59 34.75
N LEU A 71 -6.06 -13.48 34.64
CA LEU A 71 -5.34 -13.76 33.40
C LEU A 71 -6.28 -14.25 32.28
N GLU A 72 -7.19 -15.18 32.59
CA GLU A 72 -8.19 -15.68 31.63
C GLU A 72 -9.08 -14.55 31.11
N ASN A 73 -9.57 -13.69 32.00
CA ASN A 73 -10.35 -12.52 31.61
C ASN A 73 -9.54 -11.54 30.76
N SER A 74 -8.30 -11.25 31.13
CA SER A 74 -7.41 -10.38 30.35
C SER A 74 -7.14 -10.97 28.95
N ILE A 75 -6.91 -12.28 28.84
CA ILE A 75 -6.74 -12.96 27.54
C ILE A 75 -8.03 -12.87 26.73
N MET A 76 -9.20 -13.09 27.34
CA MET A 76 -10.49 -12.98 26.66
C MET A 76 -10.73 -11.56 26.12
N LEU A 77 -10.45 -10.54 26.93
CA LEU A 77 -10.61 -9.14 26.52
C LEU A 77 -9.68 -8.77 25.35
N ASN A 78 -8.41 -9.15 25.43
CA ASN A 78 -7.46 -8.92 24.33
C ASN A 78 -7.87 -9.67 23.05
N LYS A 79 -8.39 -10.91 23.16
CA LYS A 79 -8.92 -11.65 21.99
C LYS A 79 -10.12 -10.95 21.35
N LYS A 80 -11.04 -10.41 22.15
CA LYS A 80 -12.18 -9.62 21.64
C LYS A 80 -11.71 -8.33 20.96
N GLU A 81 -10.71 -7.66 21.52
CA GLU A 81 -10.12 -6.47 20.92
C GLU A 81 -9.42 -6.80 19.59
N ARG A 82 -8.65 -7.90 19.55
CA ARG A 82 -8.04 -8.42 18.33
C ARG A 82 -9.07 -8.67 17.24
N GLU A 83 -10.20 -9.29 17.57
CA GLU A 83 -11.27 -9.55 16.60
C GLU A 83 -11.84 -8.25 16.01
N LYS A 84 -12.07 -7.23 16.85
CA LYS A 84 -12.50 -5.90 16.38
C LYS A 84 -11.46 -5.28 15.46
N MET A 85 -10.19 -5.33 15.83
CA MET A 85 -9.10 -4.81 15.00
C MET A 85 -8.92 -5.59 13.71
N SER A 86 -9.20 -6.90 13.69
CA SER A 86 -9.17 -7.72 12.47
C SER A 86 -10.25 -7.29 11.47
N LYS A 87 -11.46 -6.97 11.94
CA LYS A 87 -12.53 -6.44 11.08
C LYS A 87 -12.15 -5.07 10.50
N GLU A 88 -11.56 -4.21 11.32
CA GLU A 88 -11.03 -2.93 10.86
C GLU A 88 -9.88 -3.12 9.86
N TYR A 89 -9.02 -4.12 10.07
CA TYR A 89 -7.92 -4.46 9.15
C TYR A 89 -8.44 -4.83 7.77
N GLU A 90 -9.45 -5.69 7.68
CA GLU A 90 -10.06 -6.09 6.41
C GLU A 90 -10.64 -4.87 5.67
N PHE A 91 -11.34 -4.01 6.40
CA PHE A 91 -11.89 -2.76 5.84
C PHE A 91 -10.78 -1.85 5.29
N ARG A 92 -9.70 -1.63 6.06
CA ARG A 92 -8.57 -0.80 5.64
C ARG A 92 -7.78 -1.41 4.49
N PHE A 93 -7.67 -2.73 4.47
CA PHE A 93 -7.01 -3.46 3.38
C PHE A 93 -7.77 -3.28 2.07
N GLU A 94 -9.09 -3.42 2.08
CA GLU A 94 -9.90 -3.24 0.87
C GLU A 94 -9.91 -1.77 0.41
N ASP A 95 -9.94 -0.80 1.34
CA ASP A 95 -9.77 0.63 1.03
C ASP A 95 -8.43 0.93 0.34
N TYR A 96 -7.32 0.41 0.90
CA TYR A 96 -5.98 0.54 0.29
C TYR A 96 -5.94 -0.08 -1.11
N LYS A 97 -6.49 -1.29 -1.27
CA LYS A 97 -6.53 -2.01 -2.55
C LYS A 97 -7.31 -1.24 -3.61
N ASN A 98 -8.46 -0.66 -3.25
CA ASN A 98 -9.25 0.13 -4.18
C ASN A 98 -8.54 1.43 -4.60
N LYS A 99 -7.92 2.14 -3.64
CA LYS A 99 -7.13 3.34 -3.95
C LYS A 99 -5.91 3.04 -4.83
N LYS A 100 -5.26 1.90 -4.61
CA LYS A 100 -4.15 1.43 -5.45
C LYS A 100 -4.61 1.12 -6.87
N LYS A 101 -5.77 0.45 -7.04
CA LYS A 101 -6.37 0.23 -8.36
C LYS A 101 -6.64 1.55 -9.08
N ASP A 102 -7.26 2.51 -8.40
CA ASP A 102 -7.58 3.82 -8.97
C ASP A 102 -6.32 4.57 -9.47
N ARG A 103 -5.23 4.54 -8.68
CA ARG A 103 -3.93 5.09 -9.12
C ARG A 103 -3.42 4.37 -10.36
N MET A 104 -3.40 3.03 -10.35
CA MET A 104 -2.88 2.23 -11.46
C MET A 104 -3.65 2.46 -12.76
N VAL A 105 -4.95 2.71 -12.69
CA VAL A 105 -5.75 3.07 -13.88
C VAL A 105 -5.25 4.38 -14.50
N LEU A 106 -5.02 5.41 -13.68
CA LEU A 106 -4.50 6.69 -14.16
C LEU A 106 -3.06 6.61 -14.66
N GLU A 107 -2.21 5.78 -14.04
CA GLU A 107 -0.86 5.55 -14.55
C GLU A 107 -0.88 4.89 -15.93
N LYS A 108 -1.72 3.86 -16.11
CA LYS A 108 -1.88 3.22 -17.42
C LYS A 108 -2.41 4.19 -18.48
N LEU A 109 -3.30 5.10 -18.11
CA LEU A 109 -3.78 6.14 -19.04
C LEU A 109 -2.66 7.11 -19.41
N ARG A 110 -1.86 7.57 -18.44
CA ARG A 110 -0.68 8.40 -18.69
C ARG A 110 0.31 7.72 -19.62
N ASP A 111 0.61 6.45 -19.37
CA ASP A 111 1.60 5.71 -20.14
C ASP A 111 1.13 5.54 -21.60
N LYS A 112 -0.16 5.29 -21.83
CA LYS A 112 -0.75 5.27 -23.18
C LYS A 112 -0.68 6.63 -23.89
N GLU A 113 -1.07 7.72 -23.22
CA GLU A 113 -0.97 9.07 -23.79
C GLU A 113 0.50 9.43 -24.11
N TYR A 114 1.44 8.94 -23.31
CA TYR A 114 2.86 9.14 -23.55
C TYR A 114 3.37 8.35 -24.77
N GLU A 115 2.93 7.10 -24.94
CA GLU A 115 3.23 6.31 -26.14
C GLU A 115 2.63 6.90 -27.41
N GLU A 116 1.44 7.51 -27.34
CA GLU A 116 0.84 8.25 -28.45
C GLU A 116 1.66 9.49 -28.79
N PHE A 117 2.06 10.27 -27.78
CA PHE A 117 2.89 11.44 -27.95
C PHE A 117 4.26 11.14 -28.58
N LEU A 118 4.90 10.03 -28.18
CA LEU A 118 6.16 9.59 -28.79
C LEU A 118 5.98 9.23 -30.27
N ARG A 119 4.93 8.47 -30.59
CA ARG A 119 4.61 8.11 -31.99
C ARG A 119 4.33 9.34 -32.86
N GLU A 120 3.67 10.36 -32.32
CA GLU A 120 3.47 11.63 -33.03
C GLU A 120 4.77 12.37 -33.28
N GLN A 121 5.68 12.44 -32.29
CA GLN A 121 6.99 13.07 -32.50
C GLN A 121 7.85 12.31 -33.50
N ASP A 122 7.89 10.98 -33.43
CA ASP A 122 8.63 10.17 -34.38
C ASP A 122 8.12 10.39 -35.81
N LYS A 123 6.80 10.55 -35.97
CA LYS A 123 6.19 10.86 -37.26
C LYS A 123 6.51 12.28 -37.74
N GLU A 124 6.38 13.30 -36.88
CA GLU A 124 6.78 14.68 -37.21
C GLU A 124 8.27 14.75 -37.62
N GLU A 125 9.14 13.99 -36.94
CA GLU A 125 10.57 13.92 -37.26
C GLU A 125 10.82 13.20 -38.60
N GLN A 126 10.13 12.10 -38.88
CA GLN A 126 10.22 11.41 -40.17
C GLN A 126 9.74 12.29 -41.33
N ASP A 127 8.57 12.91 -41.19
CA ASP A 127 8.02 13.80 -42.22
C ASP A 127 9.01 14.97 -42.50
N PHE A 128 9.62 15.53 -41.45
CA PHE A 128 10.65 16.56 -41.60
C PHE A 128 11.93 16.07 -42.30
N LEU A 129 12.41 14.86 -41.96
CA LEU A 129 13.59 14.27 -42.60
C LEU A 129 13.34 13.96 -44.08
N ASP A 130 12.14 13.48 -44.42
CA ASP A 130 11.74 13.20 -45.80
C ASP A 130 11.64 14.50 -46.62
N GLU A 131 11.02 15.56 -46.06
CA GLU A 131 11.00 16.89 -46.69
C GLU A 131 12.40 17.47 -46.90
N LEU A 132 13.27 17.33 -45.89
CA LEU A 132 14.65 17.78 -45.99
C LEU A 132 15.41 17.01 -47.08
N SER A 133 15.22 15.69 -47.15
CA SER A 133 15.85 14.81 -48.15
C SER A 133 15.39 15.16 -49.57
N LEU A 134 14.08 15.38 -49.76
CA LEU A 134 13.51 15.84 -51.02
C LEU A 134 14.09 17.19 -51.45
N ASN A 135 14.15 18.15 -50.52
CA ASN A 135 14.74 19.47 -50.81
C ASN A 135 16.21 19.39 -51.18
N MET A 136 17.01 18.55 -50.50
CA MET A 136 18.41 18.32 -50.87
C MET A 136 18.52 17.72 -52.28
N TYR A 137 17.70 16.71 -52.58
CA TYR A 137 17.67 16.07 -53.90
C TYR A 137 17.33 17.07 -55.01
N TYR A 138 16.29 17.89 -54.85
CA TYR A 138 15.94 18.92 -55.84
C TYR A 138 17.05 19.94 -56.04
N LYS A 139 17.75 20.31 -54.97
CA LYS A 139 18.85 21.27 -55.03
C LYS A 139 20.07 20.70 -55.78
N GLU A 140 20.40 19.43 -55.57
CA GLU A 140 21.44 18.74 -56.36
C GLU A 140 21.06 18.64 -57.85
N PHE A 141 19.77 18.44 -58.14
CA PHE A 141 19.24 18.40 -59.50
C PHE A 141 19.28 19.77 -60.22
N GLU A 142 19.01 20.86 -59.50
CA GLU A 142 19.07 22.23 -60.06
C GLU A 142 20.51 22.75 -60.22
N GLU A 143 21.46 22.32 -59.40
CA GLU A 143 22.88 22.73 -59.49
C GLU A 143 23.66 21.99 -60.61
N GLY A 144 22.99 21.16 -61.42
CA GLY A 144 23.55 20.64 -62.67
C GLY A 144 24.68 19.63 -62.49
N ARG A 145 24.43 18.57 -61.70
CA ARG A 145 25.13 17.29 -61.84
C ARG A 145 24.15 16.18 -62.22
#